data_AF-E4MDJ9-F1
#
_entry.id   AF-E4MDJ9-F1
#
_cell.length_a   1.000
_cell.length_b   1.000
_cell.length_c   1.000
_cell.angle_alpha   90.00
_cell.angle_beta   90.00
_cell.angle_gamma   90.00
#
_symmetry.space_group_name_H-M   'P 1'
#
loop_
_entity.id
_entity.type
_entity.pdbx_description
1 polymer ?
#
loop_
_entity_poly.entity_id
_entity_poly.type
_entity_poly.pdbx_seq_one_letter_code
_entity_poly.pdbx_strand_id
1 'polypeptide(L)'
;MVSASADATHFVGCSGKIVLRACRFESMLDDATNIHGVYMTVVDRFSGNRFGASFGHFQQEGFDFAEQGDSLVFIDRADLGVLGCGRVEEVNHVNENYYIIRTGFDLSAIPDSVHIAVGNRAADADVEISECTVRYNRARSFLLSTPGDVCVENSDLSSMMAGIRICGDANYWFESGRTRNVVIRNNRFGTMATGGRSPQAVLQIDPVISHDARSGGTPYHGCIRFEGNLVESFDNQLIYALSVDSLVISRNRFVDSRRFEPRFAGLSVIDAQHCRSVTVRNNDFSGWKENSTISLVDCSEHCLEGEEMPRMVENPNPYFYEN
;
A
#
# COMPACT_ATOMS: atom_id res chain seq x y z
N MET A 1 -1.07 -8.69 -27.85
CA MET A 1 -1.89 -7.47 -28.00
C MET A 1 -1.70 -6.66 -26.73
N VAL A 2 -1.52 -5.35 -26.83
CA VAL A 2 -1.40 -4.43 -25.69
C VAL A 2 -2.60 -3.48 -25.77
N SER A 3 -3.24 -3.18 -24.64
CA SER A 3 -4.35 -2.21 -24.54
C SER A 3 -3.81 -0.82 -24.23
N ALA A 4 -3.84 -0.38 -22.97
CA ALA A 4 -3.27 0.89 -22.52
C ALA A 4 -1.75 0.79 -22.32
N SER A 5 -1.04 1.88 -22.60
CA SER A 5 0.41 1.98 -22.40
C SER A 5 0.83 2.28 -20.95
N ALA A 6 -0.14 2.47 -20.05
CA ALA A 6 0.02 2.71 -18.61
C ALA A 6 -1.12 1.98 -17.86
N ASP A 7 -1.55 2.50 -16.71
CA ASP A 7 -2.67 2.00 -15.93
C ASP A 7 -3.96 1.97 -16.76
N ALA A 8 -4.87 1.03 -16.48
CA ALA A 8 -6.19 1.03 -17.10
C ALA A 8 -7.10 2.13 -16.51
N THR A 9 -6.97 2.39 -15.21
CA THR A 9 -7.64 3.48 -14.49
C THR A 9 -6.70 4.04 -13.42
N HIS A 10 -6.78 5.34 -13.15
CA HIS A 10 -5.93 6.00 -12.14
C HIS A 10 -6.71 7.14 -11.50
N PHE A 11 -6.85 7.12 -10.17
CA PHE A 11 -7.61 8.10 -9.40
C PHE A 11 -6.67 8.79 -8.42
N VAL A 12 -6.49 10.09 -8.61
CA VAL A 12 -5.61 10.93 -7.80
C VAL A 12 -6.43 11.98 -7.08
N GLY A 13 -6.30 12.07 -5.75
CA GLY A 13 -6.93 13.14 -4.98
C GLY A 13 -8.46 13.08 -4.91
N CYS A 14 -9.06 11.92 -5.21
CA CYS A 14 -10.52 11.77 -5.25
C CYS A 14 -11.13 11.65 -3.85
N SER A 15 -12.32 12.20 -3.69
CA SER A 15 -13.17 12.09 -2.49
C SER A 15 -14.47 11.35 -2.79
N GLY A 16 -15.28 11.07 -1.76
CA GLY A 16 -16.55 10.39 -1.92
C GLY A 16 -16.37 8.87 -2.08
N LYS A 17 -16.88 8.29 -3.16
CA LYS A 17 -16.84 6.84 -3.37
C LYS A 17 -16.45 6.47 -4.81
N ILE A 18 -15.43 5.64 -4.95
CA ILE A 18 -15.00 5.03 -6.21
C ILE A 18 -15.57 3.61 -6.27
N VAL A 19 -16.26 3.27 -7.36
CA VAL A 19 -16.83 1.94 -7.59
C VAL A 19 -16.34 1.36 -8.90
N LEU A 20 -15.65 0.22 -8.84
CA LEU A 20 -15.28 -0.59 -10.00
C LEU A 20 -16.02 -1.92 -9.90
N ARG A 21 -17.08 -2.09 -10.68
CA ARG A 21 -17.92 -3.29 -10.62
C ARG A 21 -18.00 -3.98 -11.98
N ALA A 22 -17.83 -5.30 -11.99
CA ALA A 22 -17.95 -6.14 -13.18
C ALA A 22 -17.06 -5.67 -14.35
N CYS A 23 -15.90 -5.08 -14.02
CA CYS A 23 -14.95 -4.58 -15.01
C CYS A 23 -14.01 -5.68 -15.50
N ARG A 24 -13.53 -5.55 -16.74
CA ARG A 24 -12.53 -6.43 -17.34
C ARG A 24 -11.32 -5.60 -17.75
N PHE A 25 -10.22 -5.78 -17.04
CA PHE A 25 -8.97 -5.05 -17.27
C PHE A 25 -7.89 -6.01 -17.81
N GLU A 26 -7.45 -5.80 -19.05
CA GLU A 26 -6.55 -6.74 -19.71
C GLU A 26 -5.48 -6.08 -20.57
N SER A 27 -4.28 -6.66 -20.53
CA SER A 27 -3.19 -6.38 -21.47
C SER A 27 -2.64 -4.95 -21.47
N MET A 28 -2.90 -4.18 -20.41
CA MET A 28 -2.29 -2.87 -20.22
C MET A 28 -0.85 -3.01 -19.70
N LEU A 29 -0.04 -1.99 -19.94
CA LEU A 29 1.38 -2.02 -19.55
C LEU A 29 1.61 -1.67 -18.09
N ASP A 30 0.60 -1.25 -17.31
CA ASP A 30 0.73 -1.06 -15.86
C ASP A 30 -0.46 -1.66 -15.09
N ASP A 31 -0.90 -1.03 -14.00
CA ASP A 31 -1.93 -1.54 -13.09
C ASP A 31 -3.33 -1.52 -13.70
N ALA A 32 -4.26 -2.29 -13.12
CA ALA A 32 -5.68 -2.12 -13.45
C ALA A 32 -6.27 -0.88 -12.79
N THR A 33 -5.88 -0.61 -11.56
CA THR A 33 -6.21 0.64 -10.90
C THR A 33 -5.10 1.06 -9.94
N ASN A 34 -4.83 2.36 -9.91
CA ASN A 34 -4.10 3.02 -8.83
C ASN A 34 -4.99 4.10 -8.20
N ILE A 35 -5.20 4.04 -6.89
CA ILE A 35 -6.04 4.98 -6.14
C ILE A 35 -5.22 5.55 -5.00
N HIS A 36 -4.89 6.84 -5.07
CA HIS A 36 -4.06 7.49 -4.07
C HIS A 36 -4.30 9.00 -3.94
N GLY A 37 -3.79 9.57 -2.85
CA GLY A 37 -3.62 11.01 -2.67
C GLY A 37 -2.21 11.46 -3.09
N VAL A 38 -1.93 12.75 -2.97
CA VAL A 38 -0.61 13.32 -3.30
C VAL A 38 0.11 13.74 -2.02
N TYR A 39 1.43 13.56 -1.99
CA TYR A 39 2.33 14.28 -1.07
C TYR A 39 3.06 15.38 -1.83
N MET A 40 3.13 16.58 -1.25
CA MET A 40 4.13 17.58 -1.64
C MET A 40 5.26 17.59 -0.60
N THR A 41 6.46 17.94 -1.00
CA THR A 41 7.57 18.19 -0.07
C THR A 41 7.46 19.62 0.46
N VAL A 42 7.59 19.81 1.77
CA VAL A 42 7.78 21.15 2.34
C VAL A 42 9.23 21.56 2.11
N VAL A 43 9.45 22.50 1.19
CA VAL A 43 10.78 22.95 0.76
C VAL A 43 11.23 24.24 1.43
N ASP A 44 10.28 25.06 1.90
CA ASP A 44 10.56 26.28 2.67
C ASP A 44 9.70 26.32 3.94
N ARG A 45 10.32 26.62 5.08
CA ARG A 45 9.60 26.92 6.33
C ARG A 45 9.72 28.42 6.61
N PHE A 46 8.62 29.14 6.42
CA PHE A 46 8.56 30.53 6.83
C PHE A 46 8.23 30.59 8.34
N SER A 47 7.93 31.77 8.87
CA SER A 47 7.61 31.90 10.30
C SER A 47 6.27 31.24 10.65
N GLY A 48 6.27 30.40 11.68
CA GLY A 48 5.08 29.80 12.27
C GLY A 48 4.37 28.80 11.35
N ASN A 49 3.22 29.20 10.83
CA ASN A 49 2.26 28.32 10.17
C ASN A 49 2.20 28.49 8.63
N ARG A 50 3.23 29.13 8.05
CA ARG A 50 3.35 29.36 6.61
C ARG A 50 4.55 28.60 6.05
N PHE A 51 4.36 27.93 4.93
CA PHE A 51 5.41 27.12 4.29
C PHE A 51 5.31 27.14 2.76
N GLY A 52 6.43 26.87 2.11
CA GLY A 52 6.52 26.61 0.68
C GLY A 52 6.57 25.11 0.42
N ALA A 53 5.80 24.64 -0.57
CA ALA A 53 5.76 23.24 -0.94
C ALA A 53 5.88 23.02 -2.44
N SER A 54 6.52 21.91 -2.84
CA SER A 54 6.69 21.48 -4.23
C SER A 54 6.31 20.02 -4.43
N PHE A 55 5.86 19.66 -5.62
CA PHE A 55 5.65 18.25 -5.98
C PHE A 55 6.99 17.52 -5.99
N GLY A 56 6.98 16.30 -5.48
CA GLY A 56 8.19 15.49 -5.42
C GLY A 56 8.46 14.70 -6.70
N HIS A 57 7.43 14.46 -7.52
CA HIS A 57 7.56 13.79 -8.82
C HIS A 57 7.04 14.68 -9.95
N PHE A 58 7.80 14.81 -11.04
CA PHE A 58 7.47 15.74 -12.13
C PHE A 58 6.12 15.45 -12.83
N GLN A 59 5.66 14.19 -12.81
CA GLN A 59 4.34 13.83 -13.36
C GLN A 59 3.16 14.30 -12.50
N GLN A 60 3.41 14.87 -11.32
CA GLN A 60 2.39 15.48 -10.46
C GLN A 60 2.29 17.00 -10.62
N GLU A 61 3.24 17.62 -11.33
CA GLU A 61 3.23 19.07 -11.55
C GLU A 61 1.94 19.52 -12.24
N GLY A 62 1.36 20.61 -11.77
CA GLY A 62 0.07 21.13 -12.23
C GLY A 62 -1.16 20.50 -11.58
N PHE A 63 -1.01 19.54 -10.65
CA PHE A 63 -2.13 19.04 -9.84
C PHE A 63 -2.63 20.12 -8.87
N ASP A 64 -3.95 20.28 -8.73
CA ASP A 64 -4.54 21.18 -7.74
C ASP A 64 -4.48 20.55 -6.33
N PHE A 65 -3.44 20.88 -5.57
CA PHE A 65 -3.12 20.16 -4.33
C PHE A 65 -4.12 20.39 -3.18
N ALA A 66 -4.53 21.64 -2.95
CA ALA A 66 -5.40 22.00 -1.82
C ALA A 66 -6.11 23.33 -2.03
N GLU A 67 -7.28 23.45 -1.38
CA GLU A 67 -8.07 24.68 -1.32
C GLU A 67 -8.21 25.18 0.13
N GLN A 68 -8.69 26.43 0.29
CA GLN A 68 -8.98 26.98 1.62
C GLN A 68 -10.03 26.14 2.34
N GLY A 69 -9.75 25.75 3.59
CA GLY A 69 -10.61 24.91 4.42
C GLY A 69 -10.25 23.42 4.44
N ASP A 70 -9.46 22.95 3.46
CA ASP A 70 -8.96 21.58 3.40
C ASP A 70 -8.15 21.21 4.63
N SER A 71 -8.12 19.92 4.96
CA SER A 71 -7.33 19.40 6.07
C SER A 71 -6.01 18.83 5.56
N LEU A 72 -4.89 19.41 5.97
CA LEU A 72 -3.57 18.89 5.67
C LEU A 72 -3.05 17.96 6.78
N VAL A 73 -2.24 16.98 6.38
CA VAL A 73 -1.43 16.15 7.28
C VAL A 73 0.04 16.32 6.94
N PHE A 74 0.84 16.61 7.95
CA PHE A 74 2.29 16.71 7.86
C PHE A 74 2.90 15.41 8.38
N ILE A 75 3.82 14.84 7.61
CA ILE A 75 4.54 13.62 7.97
C ILE A 75 6.04 13.81 7.90
N ASP A 76 6.78 13.04 8.68
CA ASP A 76 8.21 12.84 8.46
C ASP A 76 8.40 11.87 7.29
N ARG A 77 9.26 12.22 6.33
CA ARG A 77 9.55 11.40 5.15
C ARG A 77 10.38 10.15 5.48
N ALA A 78 11.03 10.10 6.63
CA ALA A 78 11.83 8.94 7.06
C ALA A 78 10.95 7.74 7.45
N ASP A 79 9.93 7.99 8.29
CA ASP A 79 9.05 6.94 8.84
C ASP A 79 7.59 7.03 8.39
N LEU A 80 7.22 8.05 7.61
CA LEU A 80 5.85 8.39 7.23
C LEU A 80 4.92 8.68 8.44
N GLY A 81 5.52 8.92 9.60
CA GLY A 81 4.86 9.22 10.87
C GLY A 81 4.23 10.61 10.86
N VAL A 82 3.07 10.75 11.50
CA VAL A 82 2.33 12.03 11.53
C VAL A 82 2.99 12.99 12.52
N LEU A 83 3.44 14.13 12.00
CA LEU A 83 3.98 15.25 12.78
C LEU A 83 2.87 16.18 13.27
N GLY A 84 1.79 16.31 12.49
CA GLY A 84 0.64 17.13 12.85
C GLY A 84 -0.36 17.29 11.72
N CYS A 85 -1.42 18.04 12.01
CA CYS A 85 -2.50 18.33 11.08
C CYS A 85 -2.93 19.78 11.23
N GLY A 86 -3.35 20.40 10.13
CA GLY A 86 -3.85 21.78 10.13
C GLY A 86 -4.79 22.04 8.98
N ARG A 87 -5.78 22.92 9.19
CA ARG A 87 -6.67 23.37 8.12
C ARG A 87 -6.00 24.44 7.29
N VAL A 88 -6.16 24.39 5.97
CA VAL A 88 -5.68 25.42 5.07
C VAL A 88 -6.42 26.72 5.32
N GLU A 89 -5.68 27.78 5.59
CA GLU A 89 -6.21 29.14 5.76
C GLU A 89 -6.06 29.97 4.49
N GLU A 90 -5.00 29.72 3.71
CA GLU A 90 -4.66 30.44 2.48
C GLU A 90 -3.75 29.57 1.61
N VAL A 91 -3.98 29.58 0.29
CA VAL A 91 -3.13 28.95 -0.73
C VAL A 91 -2.78 29.98 -1.78
N ASN A 92 -1.50 30.14 -2.05
CA ASN A 92 -0.98 30.96 -3.14
C ASN A 92 -0.21 30.07 -4.13
N HIS A 93 -0.82 29.84 -5.29
CA HIS A 93 -0.24 29.05 -6.38
C HIS A 93 0.77 29.94 -7.12
N VAL A 94 2.06 29.74 -6.86
CA VAL A 94 3.11 30.57 -7.47
C VAL A 94 3.40 30.10 -8.91
N ASN A 95 3.44 28.78 -9.12
CA ASN A 95 3.54 28.14 -10.43
C ASN A 95 3.09 26.66 -10.34
N GLU A 96 3.24 25.91 -11.44
CA GLU A 96 2.83 24.49 -11.56
C GLU A 96 3.47 23.55 -10.54
N ASN A 97 4.61 23.93 -9.94
CA ASN A 97 5.37 23.11 -8.99
C ASN A 97 5.67 23.81 -7.65
N TYR A 98 5.13 25.00 -7.38
CA TYR A 98 5.42 25.68 -6.12
C TYR A 98 4.22 26.43 -5.56
N TYR A 99 3.93 26.13 -4.30
CA TYR A 99 2.79 26.64 -3.55
C TYR A 99 3.29 27.27 -2.26
N ILE A 100 2.73 28.42 -1.89
CA ILE A 100 2.89 28.99 -0.56
C ILE A 100 1.56 28.81 0.18
N ILE A 101 1.59 28.08 1.29
CA ILE A 101 0.39 27.71 2.03
C ILE A 101 0.49 28.23 3.47
N ARG A 102 -0.61 28.78 3.99
CA ARG A 102 -0.80 29.03 5.42
C ARG A 102 -1.82 28.05 5.97
N THR A 103 -1.52 27.44 7.11
CA THR A 103 -2.34 26.39 7.73
C THR A 103 -2.59 26.68 9.22
N GLY A 104 -3.53 26.00 9.86
CA GLY A 104 -3.74 26.09 11.30
C GLY A 104 -2.70 25.33 12.15
N PHE A 105 -1.69 24.71 11.52
CA PHE A 105 -0.62 23.97 12.20
C PHE A 105 0.68 24.78 12.21
N ASP A 106 1.30 24.92 13.37
CA ASP A 106 2.58 25.62 13.51
C ASP A 106 3.75 24.64 13.28
N LEU A 107 4.56 24.91 12.26
CA LEU A 107 5.71 24.06 11.90
C LEU A 107 6.98 24.43 12.69
N SER A 108 6.99 25.54 13.44
CA SER A 108 8.19 26.06 14.10
C SER A 108 8.75 25.15 15.21
N ALA A 109 7.91 24.30 15.78
CA ALA A 109 8.33 23.32 16.78
C ALA A 109 9.02 22.08 16.16
N ILE A 110 8.96 21.90 14.84
CA ILE A 110 9.56 20.76 14.16
C ILE A 110 11.05 21.06 13.89
N PRO A 111 11.98 20.21 14.34
CA PRO A 111 13.41 20.40 14.07
C PRO A 111 13.72 20.48 12.56
N ASP A 112 14.72 21.28 12.20
CA ASP A 112 15.17 21.41 10.79
C ASP A 112 15.73 20.10 10.22
N SER A 113 16.16 19.18 11.08
CA SER A 113 16.63 17.84 10.69
C SER A 113 15.52 16.93 10.17
N VAL A 114 14.25 17.26 10.40
CA VAL A 114 13.10 16.47 9.94
C VAL A 114 12.75 16.89 8.52
N HIS A 115 12.65 15.94 7.59
CA HIS A 115 12.21 16.23 6.22
C HIS A 115 10.70 16.02 6.12
N ILE A 116 9.94 17.08 5.82
CA ILE A 116 8.47 17.03 5.89
C ILE A 116 7.88 16.82 4.50
N ALA A 117 6.92 15.90 4.42
CA ALA A 117 5.94 15.88 3.34
C ALA A 117 4.56 16.25 3.88
N VAL A 118 3.75 16.86 3.03
CA VAL A 118 2.39 17.30 3.35
C VAL A 118 1.40 16.67 2.38
N GLY A 119 0.35 16.05 2.91
CA GLY A 119 -0.73 15.46 2.13
C GLY A 119 -2.05 16.14 2.43
N ASN A 120 -2.98 16.12 1.47
CA ASN A 120 -4.33 16.61 1.64
C ASN A 120 -5.28 15.46 2.04
N ARG A 121 -5.96 15.58 3.17
CA ARG A 121 -6.92 14.59 3.67
C ARG A 121 -8.32 14.70 3.06
N ALA A 122 -8.57 15.69 2.20
CA ALA A 122 -9.79 15.70 1.39
C ALA A 122 -9.81 14.54 0.36
N ALA A 123 -8.65 13.94 0.08
CA ALA A 123 -8.48 12.79 -0.80
C ALA A 123 -8.66 11.44 -0.05
N ASP A 124 -9.87 11.20 0.46
CA ASP A 124 -10.20 10.06 1.32
C ASP A 124 -11.32 9.16 0.78
N ALA A 125 -11.42 9.03 -0.55
CA ALA A 125 -12.47 8.23 -1.18
C ALA A 125 -12.57 6.80 -0.62
N ASP A 126 -13.80 6.39 -0.29
CA ASP A 126 -14.16 4.98 -0.09
C ASP A 126 -14.06 4.24 -1.42
N VAL A 127 -13.64 2.98 -1.38
CA VAL A 127 -13.41 2.17 -2.58
C VAL A 127 -14.16 0.86 -2.50
N GLU A 128 -14.95 0.57 -3.53
CA GLU A 128 -15.61 -0.71 -3.72
C GLU A 128 -15.19 -1.31 -5.08
N ILE A 129 -14.48 -2.44 -5.03
CA ILE A 129 -14.09 -3.21 -6.21
C ILE A 129 -14.75 -4.58 -6.11
N SER A 130 -15.62 -4.89 -7.07
CA SER A 130 -16.39 -6.14 -7.06
C SER A 130 -16.52 -6.79 -8.42
N GLU A 131 -16.46 -8.12 -8.47
CA GLU A 131 -16.72 -8.90 -9.69
C GLU A 131 -15.79 -8.55 -10.87
N CYS A 132 -14.60 -8.02 -10.58
CA CYS A 132 -13.65 -7.60 -11.60
C CYS A 132 -12.76 -8.76 -12.07
N THR A 133 -12.32 -8.70 -13.32
CA THR A 133 -11.30 -9.61 -13.86
C THR A 133 -10.06 -8.80 -14.27
N VAL A 134 -8.89 -9.19 -13.78
CA VAL A 134 -7.60 -8.59 -14.15
C VAL A 134 -6.65 -9.67 -14.66
N ARG A 135 -6.12 -9.50 -15.88
CA ARG A 135 -5.14 -10.45 -16.43
C ARG A 135 -4.26 -9.88 -17.53
N TYR A 136 -3.12 -10.54 -17.76
CA TYR A 136 -2.17 -10.25 -18.85
C TYR A 136 -1.50 -8.87 -18.81
N ASN A 137 -1.73 -8.08 -17.77
CA ASN A 137 -1.08 -6.80 -17.59
C ASN A 137 0.28 -6.97 -16.91
N ARG A 138 1.21 -6.03 -17.14
CA ARG A 138 2.59 -6.12 -16.63
C ARG A 138 2.65 -5.97 -15.11
N ALA A 139 2.06 -4.93 -14.56
CA ALA A 139 2.31 -4.61 -13.16
C ALA A 139 1.30 -5.26 -12.24
N ARG A 140 0.79 -4.52 -11.27
CA ARG A 140 -0.05 -5.04 -10.20
C ARG A 140 -1.48 -5.20 -10.70
N SER A 141 -2.33 -5.93 -9.99
CA SER A 141 -3.76 -5.81 -10.29
C SER A 141 -4.26 -4.47 -9.77
N PHE A 142 -4.17 -4.24 -8.47
CA PHE A 142 -4.60 -2.99 -7.85
C PHE A 142 -3.52 -2.40 -6.94
N LEU A 143 -3.26 -1.10 -7.04
CA LEU A 143 -2.49 -0.31 -6.09
C LEU A 143 -3.46 0.59 -5.32
N LEU A 144 -3.65 0.33 -4.03
CA LEU A 144 -4.75 0.90 -3.24
C LEU A 144 -4.21 1.59 -1.99
N SER A 145 -4.19 2.92 -2.03
CA SER A 145 -3.60 3.78 -1.00
C SER A 145 -4.54 4.95 -0.72
N THR A 146 -5.63 4.72 0.00
CA THR A 146 -6.60 5.77 0.41
C THR A 146 -6.96 5.63 1.89
N PRO A 147 -7.13 6.72 2.65
CA PRO A 147 -7.65 6.68 4.02
C PRO A 147 -9.10 6.19 4.15
N GLY A 148 -9.88 6.24 3.07
CA GLY A 148 -11.26 5.73 3.01
C GLY A 148 -11.35 4.23 3.26
N ASP A 149 -12.56 3.73 3.48
CA ASP A 149 -12.80 2.29 3.61
C ASP A 149 -12.67 1.61 2.24
N VAL A 150 -11.85 0.57 2.17
CA VAL A 150 -11.60 -0.18 0.93
C VAL A 150 -12.16 -1.59 1.04
N CYS A 151 -12.99 -1.99 0.08
CA CYS A 151 -13.49 -3.36 -0.07
C CYS A 151 -13.17 -3.89 -1.47
N VAL A 152 -12.45 -5.02 -1.54
CA VAL A 152 -12.20 -5.77 -2.77
C VAL A 152 -12.80 -7.16 -2.61
N GLU A 153 -13.79 -7.50 -3.43
CA GLU A 153 -14.48 -8.78 -3.32
C GLU A 153 -14.86 -9.45 -4.63
N ASN A 154 -14.99 -10.77 -4.59
CA ASN A 154 -15.53 -11.60 -5.68
C ASN A 154 -14.83 -11.38 -7.04
N SER A 155 -13.55 -11.02 -7.04
CA SER A 155 -12.77 -10.71 -8.26
C SER A 155 -11.78 -11.82 -8.61
N ASP A 156 -11.42 -11.95 -9.88
CA ASP A 156 -10.41 -12.89 -10.40
C ASP A 156 -9.19 -12.13 -10.91
N LEU A 157 -8.07 -12.27 -10.20
CA LEU A 157 -6.87 -11.46 -10.37
C LEU A 157 -5.69 -12.33 -10.79
N SER A 158 -5.01 -11.98 -11.88
CA SER A 158 -3.87 -12.73 -12.46
C SER A 158 -2.94 -11.81 -13.26
N SER A 159 -2.45 -10.74 -12.61
CA SER A 159 -1.47 -9.79 -13.15
C SER A 159 -0.03 -10.35 -13.07
N MET A 160 0.93 -9.78 -13.81
CA MET A 160 2.31 -10.27 -13.81
C MET A 160 3.10 -9.94 -12.52
N MET A 161 2.77 -8.87 -11.80
CA MET A 161 3.37 -8.53 -10.50
C MET A 161 2.38 -8.80 -9.34
N ALA A 162 2.45 -8.04 -8.24
CA ALA A 162 1.60 -8.25 -7.07
C ALA A 162 0.10 -8.25 -7.41
N GLY A 163 -0.68 -9.03 -6.68
CA GLY A 163 -2.14 -9.03 -6.83
C GLY A 163 -2.70 -7.69 -6.38
N ILE A 164 -2.67 -7.45 -5.07
CA ILE A 164 -3.00 -6.15 -4.48
C ILE A 164 -1.77 -5.61 -3.78
N ARG A 165 -1.39 -4.39 -4.13
CA ARG A 165 -0.33 -3.64 -3.45
C ARG A 165 -0.95 -2.49 -2.67
N ILE A 166 -0.50 -2.31 -1.44
CA ILE A 166 -0.88 -1.21 -0.54
C ILE A 166 0.42 -0.55 -0.13
N CYS A 167 0.60 0.71 -0.52
CA CYS A 167 1.86 1.43 -0.33
C CYS A 167 1.60 2.83 0.24
N GLY A 168 2.68 3.55 0.49
CA GLY A 168 2.70 4.97 0.77
C GLY A 168 4.15 5.41 0.60
N ASP A 169 4.37 6.47 -0.16
CA ASP A 169 5.72 6.89 -0.53
C ASP A 169 5.81 8.41 -0.53
N ALA A 170 6.78 8.96 0.18
CA ALA A 170 7.10 10.38 0.20
C ALA A 170 8.56 10.65 -0.20
N ASN A 171 9.15 9.75 -0.99
CA ASN A 171 10.55 9.76 -1.36
C ASN A 171 10.82 9.58 -2.87
N TYR A 172 9.94 8.89 -3.62
CA TYR A 172 10.06 8.80 -5.08
C TYR A 172 8.78 9.17 -5.84
N TRP A 173 7.69 8.45 -5.61
CA TRP A 173 6.40 8.69 -6.28
C TRP A 173 5.56 9.75 -5.59
N PHE A 174 5.79 10.02 -4.30
CA PHE A 174 5.02 11.00 -3.54
C PHE A 174 3.51 10.73 -3.56
N GLU A 175 3.14 9.46 -3.47
CA GLU A 175 1.76 8.99 -3.39
C GLU A 175 1.38 8.82 -1.92
N SER A 176 0.45 9.66 -1.46
CA SER A 176 -0.10 9.58 -0.10
C SER A 176 -1.28 8.62 -0.05
N GLY A 177 -1.56 8.07 1.13
CA GLY A 177 -2.63 7.09 1.20
C GLY A 177 -2.59 6.15 2.37
N ARG A 178 -2.44 6.71 3.58
CA ARG A 178 -2.45 5.93 4.82
C ARG A 178 -3.79 5.21 4.98
N THR A 179 -3.87 3.95 4.57
CA THR A 179 -5.11 3.18 4.62
C THR A 179 -5.60 2.97 6.05
N ARG A 180 -6.88 3.20 6.31
CA ARG A 180 -7.46 2.98 7.64
C ARG A 180 -8.01 1.57 7.81
N ASN A 181 -8.75 1.09 6.80
CA ASN A 181 -9.46 -0.18 6.88
C ASN A 181 -9.66 -0.76 5.48
N VAL A 182 -9.08 -1.94 5.26
CA VAL A 182 -9.10 -2.64 3.97
C VAL A 182 -9.64 -4.05 4.19
N VAL A 183 -10.62 -4.45 3.38
CA VAL A 183 -11.18 -5.79 3.37
C VAL A 183 -11.02 -6.39 1.97
N ILE A 184 -10.28 -7.48 1.89
CA ILE A 184 -10.03 -8.24 0.66
C ILE A 184 -10.61 -9.63 0.87
N ARG A 185 -11.76 -9.91 0.27
CA ARG A 185 -12.49 -11.15 0.56
C ARG A 185 -13.08 -11.87 -0.63
N ASN A 186 -13.14 -13.20 -0.55
CA ASN A 186 -13.79 -14.05 -1.56
C ASN A 186 -13.25 -13.83 -2.99
N ASN A 187 -11.99 -13.39 -3.13
CA ASN A 187 -11.34 -13.23 -4.42
C ASN A 187 -10.61 -14.51 -4.81
N ARG A 188 -10.41 -14.69 -6.11
CA ARG A 188 -9.48 -15.66 -6.67
C ARG A 188 -8.22 -14.94 -7.12
N PHE A 189 -7.08 -15.37 -6.59
CA PHE A 189 -5.75 -14.95 -7.01
C PHE A 189 -5.14 -16.10 -7.80
N GLY A 190 -5.14 -15.98 -9.12
CA GLY A 190 -4.53 -16.95 -10.02
C GLY A 190 -3.02 -16.75 -10.18
N THR A 191 -2.48 -17.18 -11.32
CA THR A 191 -1.05 -17.07 -11.60
C THR A 191 -0.62 -15.59 -11.65
N MET A 192 0.16 -15.18 -10.67
CA MET A 192 0.76 -13.84 -10.55
C MET A 192 2.18 -13.91 -10.02
N ALA A 193 2.84 -12.76 -9.81
CA ALA A 193 4.25 -12.69 -9.41
C ALA A 193 5.24 -13.36 -10.40
N THR A 194 4.84 -13.50 -11.67
CA THR A 194 5.68 -14.05 -12.74
C THR A 194 6.76 -13.08 -13.22
N GLY A 195 6.68 -11.81 -12.82
CA GLY A 195 7.59 -10.72 -13.20
C GLY A 195 8.10 -9.88 -12.03
N GLY A 196 8.79 -8.78 -12.33
CA GLY A 196 9.38 -7.88 -11.33
C GLY A 196 10.84 -8.19 -11.00
N ARG A 197 11.58 -7.14 -10.59
CA ARG A 197 13.01 -7.21 -10.21
C ARG A 197 13.21 -7.87 -8.84
N SER A 198 12.31 -7.60 -7.90
CA SER A 198 12.31 -8.10 -6.52
C SER A 198 11.11 -9.04 -6.30
N PRO A 199 11.06 -9.81 -5.18
CA PRO A 199 9.89 -10.61 -4.83
C PRO A 199 8.60 -9.79 -4.94
N GLN A 200 7.54 -10.43 -5.44
CA GLN A 200 6.20 -9.88 -5.47
C GLN A 200 5.30 -10.80 -4.66
N ALA A 201 4.33 -10.22 -3.94
CA ALA A 201 3.38 -10.98 -3.15
C ALA A 201 1.96 -10.89 -3.73
N VAL A 202 1.11 -11.86 -3.41
CA VAL A 202 -0.32 -11.82 -3.76
C VAL A 202 -0.99 -10.63 -3.06
N LEU A 203 -0.69 -10.46 -1.77
CA LEU A 203 -0.95 -9.24 -1.01
C LEU A 203 0.40 -8.64 -0.58
N GLN A 204 0.71 -7.46 -1.09
CA GLN A 204 1.95 -6.75 -0.79
C GLN A 204 1.63 -5.43 -0.08
N ILE A 205 2.02 -5.30 1.19
CA ILE A 205 1.86 -4.06 1.96
C ILE A 205 3.26 -3.55 2.28
N ASP A 206 3.70 -2.53 1.55
CA ASP A 206 5.09 -2.09 1.49
C ASP A 206 5.24 -0.56 1.47
N PRO A 207 4.80 0.17 2.51
CA PRO A 207 5.10 1.59 2.62
C PRO A 207 6.62 1.83 2.60
N VAL A 208 7.06 2.90 1.93
CA VAL A 208 8.48 3.23 1.75
C VAL A 208 9.02 3.89 3.02
N ILE A 209 9.44 3.04 3.96
CA ILE A 209 9.99 3.40 5.28
C ILE A 209 11.43 2.89 5.37
N SER A 210 12.37 3.77 5.70
CA SER A 210 13.80 3.41 5.82
C SER A 210 14.03 2.44 6.97
N HIS A 211 15.02 1.54 6.86
CA HIS A 211 15.24 0.48 7.84
C HIS A 211 15.44 1.03 9.27
N ASP A 212 16.26 2.07 9.40
CA ASP A 212 16.56 2.73 10.68
C ASP A 212 15.33 3.40 11.32
N ALA A 213 14.31 3.71 10.51
CA ALA A 213 13.09 4.39 10.94
C ALA A 213 11.87 3.46 11.11
N ARG A 214 12.03 2.15 10.86
CA ARG A 214 10.94 1.15 11.05
C ARG A 214 10.65 0.85 12.53
N SER A 215 11.59 1.14 13.42
CA SER A 215 11.50 0.76 14.85
C SER A 215 10.79 1.81 15.70
N GLY A 216 9.93 1.36 16.63
CA GLY A 216 9.35 2.20 17.69
C GLY A 216 8.22 3.15 17.27
N GLY A 217 7.87 3.20 15.98
CA GLY A 217 6.81 4.04 15.43
C GLY A 217 5.40 3.44 15.52
N THR A 218 4.38 4.28 15.33
CA THR A 218 3.01 3.80 15.10
C THR A 218 2.92 3.21 13.68
N PRO A 219 2.31 2.03 13.49
CA PRO A 219 2.12 1.47 12.16
C PRO A 219 1.48 2.46 11.17
N TYR A 220 2.02 2.49 9.95
CA TYR A 220 1.54 3.37 8.90
C TYR A 220 0.13 2.94 8.48
N HIS A 221 -0.07 1.71 8.04
CA HIS A 221 -1.39 1.24 7.66
C HIS A 221 -2.20 0.78 8.88
N GLY A 222 -3.51 1.01 8.84
CA GLY A 222 -4.47 0.59 9.85
C GLY A 222 -4.80 -0.91 9.78
N CYS A 223 -6.09 -1.23 9.70
CA CYS A 223 -6.54 -2.62 9.68
C CYS A 223 -6.65 -3.16 8.25
N ILE A 224 -6.10 -4.35 8.00
CA ILE A 224 -6.18 -5.05 6.72
C ILE A 224 -6.64 -6.48 6.97
N ARG A 225 -7.73 -6.87 6.30
CA ARG A 225 -8.34 -8.21 6.40
C ARG A 225 -8.28 -8.90 5.05
N PHE A 226 -7.58 -10.03 5.00
CA PHE A 226 -7.49 -10.92 3.84
C PHE A 226 -8.24 -12.22 4.16
N GLU A 227 -9.48 -12.33 3.69
CA GLU A 227 -10.43 -13.34 4.20
C GLU A 227 -11.14 -14.16 3.12
N GLY A 228 -11.19 -15.49 3.26
CA GLY A 228 -12.03 -16.30 2.37
C GLY A 228 -11.52 -16.36 0.92
N ASN A 229 -10.28 -15.98 0.64
CA ASN A 229 -9.74 -15.95 -0.71
C ASN A 229 -9.19 -17.32 -1.13
N LEU A 230 -9.24 -17.60 -2.42
CA LEU A 230 -8.51 -18.69 -3.05
C LEU A 230 -7.22 -18.13 -3.66
N VAL A 231 -6.07 -18.68 -3.26
CA VAL A 231 -4.76 -18.26 -3.76
C VAL A 231 -4.07 -19.45 -4.43
N GLU A 232 -3.93 -19.38 -5.76
CA GLU A 232 -3.29 -20.37 -6.61
C GLU A 232 -1.97 -19.81 -7.15
N SER A 233 -0.87 -20.08 -6.45
CA SER A 233 0.45 -19.50 -6.75
C SER A 233 1.50 -20.59 -6.96
N PHE A 234 2.62 -20.24 -7.60
CA PHE A 234 3.76 -21.15 -7.81
C PHE A 234 5.00 -20.71 -7.02
N ASP A 235 5.04 -19.46 -6.55
CA ASP A 235 6.16 -18.92 -5.79
C ASP A 235 5.92 -19.06 -4.28
N ASN A 236 6.82 -18.61 -3.42
CA ASN A 236 6.67 -18.77 -1.97
C ASN A 236 5.99 -17.57 -1.29
N GLN A 237 6.41 -16.34 -1.55
CA GLN A 237 5.88 -15.16 -0.83
C GLN A 237 4.44 -14.85 -1.28
N LEU A 238 3.44 -15.22 -0.47
CA LEU A 238 2.04 -14.93 -0.78
C LEU A 238 1.58 -13.64 -0.12
N ILE A 239 1.98 -13.40 1.12
CA ILE A 239 1.64 -12.19 1.84
C ILE A 239 2.93 -11.58 2.38
N TYR A 240 3.16 -10.32 2.07
CA TYR A 240 4.19 -9.49 2.69
C TYR A 240 3.52 -8.28 3.32
N ALA A 241 3.86 -7.98 4.57
CA ALA A 241 3.34 -6.82 5.26
C ALA A 241 4.39 -6.08 6.09
N LEU A 242 4.48 -4.77 5.90
CA LEU A 242 5.29 -3.87 6.68
C LEU A 242 4.42 -2.78 7.31
N SER A 243 4.61 -2.51 8.60
CA SER A 243 4.02 -1.36 9.30
C SER A 243 2.48 -1.34 9.26
N VAL A 244 1.86 -2.42 9.74
CA VAL A 244 0.38 -2.59 9.80
C VAL A 244 -0.13 -2.69 11.23
N ASP A 245 -1.18 -1.95 11.56
CA ASP A 245 -1.76 -1.90 12.91
C ASP A 245 -2.52 -3.18 13.28
N SER A 246 -3.25 -3.75 12.32
CA SER A 246 -3.93 -5.03 12.50
C SER A 246 -4.04 -5.77 11.16
N LEU A 247 -3.28 -6.86 11.02
CA LEU A 247 -3.33 -7.75 9.87
C LEU A 247 -4.10 -9.02 10.23
N VAL A 248 -5.19 -9.31 9.52
CA VAL A 248 -5.98 -10.53 9.70
C VAL A 248 -5.97 -11.35 8.42
N ILE A 249 -5.46 -12.57 8.50
CA ILE A 249 -5.38 -13.54 7.40
C ILE A 249 -6.22 -14.74 7.82
N SER A 250 -7.43 -14.89 7.28
CA SER A 250 -8.31 -15.97 7.75
C SER A 250 -9.17 -16.63 6.70
N ARG A 251 -9.45 -17.92 6.87
CA ARG A 251 -10.36 -18.68 5.99
C ARG A 251 -9.91 -18.71 4.53
N ASN A 252 -8.64 -18.45 4.24
CA ASN A 252 -8.11 -18.54 2.88
C ASN A 252 -7.70 -19.96 2.55
N ARG A 253 -7.73 -20.31 1.28
CA ARG A 253 -7.20 -21.57 0.75
C ARG A 253 -5.98 -21.29 -0.13
N PHE A 254 -4.86 -21.90 0.21
CA PHE A 254 -3.58 -21.75 -0.50
C PHE A 254 -3.26 -23.02 -1.28
N VAL A 255 -3.03 -22.89 -2.58
CA VAL A 255 -2.77 -24.02 -3.48
C VAL A 255 -1.51 -23.77 -4.28
N ASP A 256 -0.56 -24.70 -4.19
CA ASP A 256 0.62 -24.72 -5.04
C ASP A 256 0.22 -25.14 -6.45
N SER A 257 0.13 -24.16 -7.34
CA SER A 257 -0.27 -24.36 -8.73
C SER A 257 0.77 -25.15 -9.54
N ARG A 258 2.04 -25.20 -9.09
CA ARG A 258 3.16 -25.84 -9.79
C ARG A 258 3.34 -25.40 -11.25
N ARG A 259 2.81 -24.22 -11.60
CA ARG A 259 2.81 -23.73 -12.98
C ARG A 259 4.21 -23.32 -13.47
N PHE A 260 5.05 -22.88 -12.54
CA PHE A 260 6.45 -22.54 -12.77
C PHE A 260 7.29 -22.96 -11.56
N GLU A 261 8.62 -23.01 -11.73
CA GLU A 261 9.55 -23.18 -10.61
C GLU A 261 9.48 -21.95 -9.68
N PRO A 262 9.53 -22.12 -8.34
CA PRO A 262 9.53 -20.99 -7.41
C PRO A 262 10.75 -20.09 -7.64
N ARG A 263 10.54 -18.78 -7.77
CA ARG A 263 11.63 -17.81 -7.99
C ARG A 263 12.32 -17.42 -6.69
N PHE A 264 11.57 -17.42 -5.58
CA PHE A 264 12.05 -17.04 -4.26
C PHE A 264 11.76 -18.12 -3.22
N ALA A 265 12.19 -19.35 -3.51
CA ALA A 265 11.95 -20.55 -2.69
C ALA A 265 12.42 -20.44 -1.22
N GLY A 266 13.31 -19.49 -0.90
CA GLY A 266 13.80 -19.27 0.46
C GLY A 266 12.91 -18.38 1.33
N LEU A 267 11.90 -17.72 0.76
CA LEU A 267 11.02 -16.81 1.50
C LEU A 267 9.88 -17.55 2.22
N SER A 268 9.43 -16.96 3.32
CA SER A 268 8.25 -17.40 4.06
C SER A 268 6.97 -17.15 3.25
N VAL A 269 5.96 -18.01 3.45
CA VAL A 269 4.67 -17.89 2.76
C VAL A 269 3.89 -16.64 3.18
N ILE A 270 3.99 -16.32 4.47
CA ILE A 270 3.55 -15.07 5.07
C ILE A 270 4.77 -14.48 5.76
N ASP A 271 5.07 -13.21 5.47
CA ASP A 271 6.06 -12.43 6.18
C ASP A 271 5.45 -11.10 6.64
N ALA A 272 5.49 -10.83 7.94
CA ALA A 272 5.04 -9.57 8.52
C ALA A 272 6.14 -8.96 9.38
N GLN A 273 6.41 -7.67 9.17
CA GLN A 273 7.47 -6.92 9.82
C GLN A 273 6.89 -5.64 10.43
N HIS A 274 7.29 -5.32 11.67
CA HIS A 274 6.88 -4.08 12.38
C HIS A 274 5.35 -3.86 12.43
N CYS A 275 4.58 -4.94 12.59
CA CYS A 275 3.12 -4.87 12.70
C CYS A 275 2.69 -4.87 14.16
N ARG A 276 1.65 -4.12 14.56
CA ARG A 276 1.20 -4.19 15.97
C ARG A 276 0.54 -5.53 16.27
N SER A 277 -0.40 -5.99 15.44
CA SER A 277 -1.13 -7.24 15.64
C SER A 277 -1.26 -8.05 14.36
N VAL A 278 -0.89 -9.34 14.40
CA VAL A 278 -1.03 -10.28 13.27
C VAL A 278 -1.84 -11.51 13.68
N THR A 279 -2.99 -11.71 13.06
CA THR A 279 -3.84 -12.89 13.27
C THR A 279 -3.88 -13.75 12.01
N VAL A 280 -3.37 -14.98 12.09
CA VAL A 280 -3.46 -15.98 11.04
C VAL A 280 -4.29 -17.15 11.55
N ARG A 281 -5.52 -17.30 11.04
CA ARG A 281 -6.43 -18.31 11.58
C ARG A 281 -7.29 -19.03 10.54
N ASN A 282 -7.50 -20.33 10.76
CA ASN A 282 -8.40 -21.16 9.95
C ASN A 282 -8.10 -21.08 8.44
N ASN A 283 -6.83 -21.02 8.05
CA ASN A 283 -6.43 -21.07 6.64
C ASN A 283 -6.11 -22.51 6.26
N ASP A 284 -6.46 -22.90 5.02
CA ASP A 284 -6.16 -24.21 4.46
C ASP A 284 -4.85 -24.14 3.65
N PHE A 285 -3.80 -24.78 4.19
CA PHE A 285 -2.50 -24.97 3.54
C PHE A 285 -2.28 -26.41 3.05
N SER A 286 -3.29 -27.30 3.11
CA SER A 286 -3.15 -28.72 2.71
C SER A 286 -2.79 -28.89 1.23
N GLY A 287 -3.18 -27.93 0.39
CA GLY A 287 -2.79 -27.85 -1.02
C GLY A 287 -1.49 -27.09 -1.28
N TRP A 288 -0.81 -26.60 -0.23
CA TRP A 288 0.40 -25.78 -0.35
C TRP A 288 1.68 -26.62 -0.20
N LYS A 289 2.82 -25.97 -0.44
CA LYS A 289 4.15 -26.58 -0.35
C LYS A 289 4.47 -27.02 1.08
N GLU A 290 4.97 -28.24 1.21
CA GLU A 290 5.51 -28.78 2.46
C GLU A 290 6.65 -27.89 2.99
N ASN A 291 6.82 -27.87 4.31
CA ASN A 291 7.88 -27.13 5.02
C ASN A 291 7.88 -25.61 4.79
N SER A 292 6.80 -25.05 4.25
CA SER A 292 6.59 -23.60 4.22
C SER A 292 6.62 -23.00 5.63
N THR A 293 6.94 -21.72 5.70
CA THR A 293 7.15 -21.01 6.97
C THR A 293 6.38 -19.71 7.03
N ILE A 294 6.02 -19.28 8.23
CA ILE A 294 5.53 -17.93 8.53
C ILE A 294 6.65 -17.18 9.25
N SER A 295 6.92 -15.94 8.85
CA SER A 295 7.88 -15.05 9.51
C SER A 295 7.16 -13.85 10.09
N LEU A 296 7.36 -13.60 11.38
CA LEU A 296 6.82 -12.45 12.10
C LEU A 296 7.98 -11.78 12.85
N VAL A 297 8.39 -10.59 12.41
CA VAL A 297 9.50 -9.83 13.01
C VAL A 297 8.97 -8.51 13.54
N ASP A 298 9.33 -8.16 14.78
CA ASP A 298 8.85 -6.95 15.47
C ASP A 298 7.32 -6.82 15.45
N CYS A 299 6.63 -7.95 15.59
CA CYS A 299 5.18 -8.00 15.69
C CYS A 299 4.73 -8.10 17.15
N SER A 300 4.16 -7.02 17.70
CA SER A 300 3.90 -6.92 19.16
C SER A 300 2.92 -7.96 19.69
N GLU A 301 1.89 -8.27 18.90
CA GLU A 301 0.88 -9.27 19.19
C GLU A 301 0.72 -10.20 18.00
N HIS A 302 0.60 -11.50 18.24
CA HIS A 302 0.26 -12.44 17.18
C HIS A 302 -0.58 -13.62 17.69
N CYS A 303 -1.42 -14.12 16.81
CA CYS A 303 -2.27 -15.28 17.04
C CYS A 303 -2.22 -16.17 15.79
N LEU A 304 -1.75 -17.42 15.96
CA LEU A 304 -1.67 -18.43 14.91
C LEU A 304 -2.57 -19.62 15.31
N GLU A 305 -3.66 -19.84 14.60
CA GLU A 305 -4.66 -20.87 14.92
C GLU A 305 -5.07 -21.68 13.68
N GLY A 306 -5.01 -23.00 13.74
CA GLY A 306 -5.47 -23.85 12.64
C GLY A 306 -4.74 -25.18 12.58
N GLU A 307 -5.28 -26.10 11.78
CA GLU A 307 -4.66 -27.38 11.49
C GLU A 307 -3.61 -27.22 10.39
N GLU A 308 -2.50 -27.97 10.48
CA GLU A 308 -1.44 -28.02 9.45
C GLU A 308 -0.85 -26.65 9.06
N MET A 309 -0.83 -25.71 10.02
CA MET A 309 -0.25 -24.38 9.82
C MET A 309 1.26 -24.45 9.54
N PRO A 310 1.77 -23.62 8.60
CA PRO A 310 3.22 -23.50 8.39
C PRO A 310 3.93 -23.09 9.67
N ARG A 311 5.14 -23.63 9.90
CA ARG A 311 5.90 -23.35 11.13
C ARG A 311 6.34 -21.88 11.17
N MET A 312 6.34 -21.29 12.36
CA MET A 312 6.88 -19.94 12.55
C MET A 312 8.42 -19.99 12.62
N VAL A 313 9.09 -19.07 11.92
CA VAL A 313 10.55 -18.89 11.93
C VAL A 313 10.88 -17.39 11.89
N GLU A 314 12.13 -17.04 12.19
CA GLU A 314 12.66 -15.71 11.88
C GLU A 314 13.33 -15.77 10.50
N ASN A 315 12.63 -15.29 9.48
CA ASN A 315 13.12 -15.26 8.09
C ASN A 315 12.53 -14.04 7.37
N PRO A 316 12.86 -12.82 7.83
CA PRO A 316 12.34 -11.61 7.24
C PRO A 316 12.80 -11.50 5.79
N ASN A 317 11.90 -11.12 4.91
CA ASN A 317 12.22 -10.84 3.52
C ASN A 317 13.20 -9.66 3.44
N PRO A 318 14.44 -9.87 2.93
CA PRO A 318 15.48 -8.83 2.90
C PRO A 318 15.38 -7.93 1.67
N TYR A 319 14.49 -8.20 0.71
CA TYR A 319 14.50 -7.58 -0.61
C TYR A 319 13.72 -6.26 -0.70
N PHE A 320 12.96 -5.89 0.35
CA PHE A 320 12.07 -4.73 0.29
C PHE A 320 12.82 -3.41 0.47
N TYR A 321 13.11 -2.82 -0.69
CA TYR A 321 13.59 -1.47 -1.01
C TYR A 321 14.40 -0.81 0.11
N GLU A 322 15.67 -1.22 0.16
CA GLU A 322 16.77 -0.36 0.52
C GLU A 322 16.74 0.86 -0.44
N ASN A 323 16.28 2.01 0.06
CA ASN A 323 16.59 3.30 -0.55
C ASN A 323 17.80 3.88 0.18
#